data_AF-Q9AXN9-F1
#
_entry.id   AF-Q9AXN9-F1
#
_cell.length_a   1.000
_cell.length_b   1.000
_cell.length_c   1.000
_cell.angle_alpha   90.00
_cell.angle_beta   90.00
_cell.angle_gamma   90.00
#
_symmetry.space_group_name_H-M   'P 1'
#
loop_
_entity.id
_entity.type
_entity.pdbx_description
1 polymer ?
#
loop_
_entity_poly.entity_id
_entity_poly.type
_entity_poly.pdbx_seq_one_letter_code
_entity_poly.pdbx_strand_id
1 'polypeptide(L)' 'HEAATLAYAHPVFALVDERLSTEGTGLGLGISNTKLTWILVGVTALIWALYFSYSSTLPEGDDDSGLDL' A
#
# COMPACT_ATOMS: atom_id res chain seq x y z
N HIS A 1 -38.58 -40.07 15.67
CA HIS A 1 -38.68 -38.63 15.42
C HIS A 1 -37.31 -38.00 15.70
N GLU A 2 -36.36 -38.22 14.80
CA GLU A 2 -35.01 -37.65 14.89
C GLU A 2 -34.88 -36.62 13.77
N ALA A 3 -35.46 -35.43 13.96
CA ALA A 3 -35.48 -34.39 12.92
C ALA A 3 -35.27 -32.98 13.47
N ALA A 4 -34.73 -32.83 14.69
CA ALA A 4 -34.59 -31.52 15.33
C ALA A 4 -33.19 -31.24 15.88
N THR A 5 -32.14 -31.82 15.28
CA THR A 5 -30.74 -31.52 15.63
C THR A 5 -29.98 -30.84 14.48
N LEU A 6 -30.68 -30.07 13.64
CA LEU A 6 -30.08 -29.26 12.56
C LEU A 6 -29.84 -27.80 12.96
N ALA A 7 -30.15 -27.41 14.20
CA ALA A 7 -30.06 -26.02 14.65
C ALA A 7 -28.73 -25.62 15.33
N TYR A 8 -27.72 -26.50 15.40
CA TYR A 8 -26.44 -26.13 16.04
C TYR A 8 -25.21 -26.78 15.39
N ALA A 9 -25.24 -27.01 14.08
CA ALA A 9 -24.00 -27.20 13.33
C ALA A 9 -23.45 -25.81 12.97
N HIS A 10 -23.00 -25.05 13.97
CA HIS A 10 -22.13 -23.91 13.69
C HIS A 10 -20.86 -24.48 13.05
N PRO A 11 -20.51 -24.12 11.80
CA PRO A 11 -19.20 -24.48 11.28
C PRO A 11 -18.16 -23.87 12.22
N VAL A 12 -17.40 -24.73 12.90
CA VAL A 12 -16.17 -24.30 13.57
C VAL A 12 -15.26 -23.81 12.46
N PHE A 13 -15.10 -22.49 12.34
CA PHE A 13 -14.12 -21.88 11.46
C PHE A 13 -12.74 -22.34 11.95
N ALA A 14 -12.20 -23.40 11.36
CA ALA A 14 -10.84 -23.85 11.59
C ALA A 14 -9.81 -22.94 10.88
N LEU A 15 -10.06 -21.63 10.89
CA LEU A 15 -9.03 -20.64 10.60
C LEU A 15 -8.21 -20.54 11.88
N VAL A 16 -7.17 -21.38 11.97
CA VAL A 16 -6.28 -21.49 13.13
C VAL A 16 -5.65 -20.13 13.48
N ASP A 17 -5.48 -19.24 12.49
CA ASP A 17 -4.97 -17.89 12.66
C ASP A 17 -5.70 -16.86 11.79
N GLU A 18 -5.73 -15.60 12.25
CA GLU A 18 -6.09 -14.45 11.43
C GLU A 18 -4.91 -14.06 10.53
N ARG A 19 -5.17 -13.96 9.23
CA ARG A 19 -4.21 -13.55 8.21
C ARG A 19 -4.82 -12.46 7.35
N LEU A 20 -4.01 -11.54 6.85
CA LEU A 20 -4.48 -10.47 5.98
C LEU A 20 -4.97 -10.96 4.61
N SER A 21 -4.55 -12.16 4.15
CA SER A 21 -5.05 -12.84 2.94
C SER A 21 -5.12 -11.98 1.67
N THR A 22 -4.17 -11.05 1.49
CA THR A 22 -4.14 -10.17 0.31
C THR A 22 -3.28 -10.69 -0.83
N GLU A 23 -2.65 -11.85 -0.67
CA GLU A 23 -1.94 -12.55 -1.74
C GLU A 23 -2.90 -12.99 -2.86
N GLY A 24 -2.49 -12.87 -4.13
CA GLY A 24 -3.32 -13.25 -5.29
C GLY A 24 -4.54 -12.37 -5.57
N THR A 25 -4.82 -11.35 -4.75
CA THR A 25 -5.99 -10.45 -4.90
C THR A 25 -5.81 -9.37 -5.96
N GLY A 26 -4.58 -9.17 -6.47
CA GLY A 26 -4.29 -8.18 -7.51
C GLY A 26 -4.37 -6.72 -7.05
N LEU A 27 -4.25 -6.45 -5.75
CA LEU A 27 -4.29 -5.08 -5.21
C LEU A 27 -3.17 -4.22 -5.80
N GLY A 28 -3.55 -3.06 -6.35
CA GLY A 28 -2.60 -2.09 -6.90
C GLY A 28 -1.56 -1.66 -5.88
N LEU A 29 -0.27 -1.82 -6.22
CA LEU A 29 0.88 -1.56 -5.34
C LEU A 29 0.82 -2.29 -3.97
N GLY A 30 0.00 -3.34 -3.83
CA GLY A 30 -0.17 -4.06 -2.56
C GLY A 30 -0.98 -3.31 -1.50
N ILE A 31 -1.80 -2.33 -1.89
CA ILE A 31 -2.57 -1.50 -0.93
C ILE A 31 -3.80 -2.29 -0.42
N SER A 32 -3.67 -2.84 0.79
CA SER A 32 -4.75 -3.58 1.47
C SER A 32 -5.53 -2.75 2.49
N ASN A 33 -5.09 -1.52 2.77
CA ASN A 33 -5.74 -0.59 3.69
C ASN A 33 -5.46 0.87 3.27
N THR A 34 -6.42 1.77 3.49
CA THR A 34 -6.29 3.21 3.19
C THR A 34 -5.08 3.87 3.85
N LYS A 35 -4.65 3.41 5.04
CA LYS A 35 -3.44 3.92 5.71
C LYS A 35 -2.18 3.69 4.87
N LEU A 36 -2.09 2.58 4.12
CA LEU A 36 -0.94 2.32 3.25
C LEU A 36 -0.86 3.35 2.12
N THR A 37 -1.99 3.78 1.56
CA THR A 37 -2.02 4.86 0.57
C THR A 37 -1.44 6.15 1.13
N TRP A 38 -1.84 6.53 2.34
CA TRP A 38 -1.33 7.75 2.99
C TRP A 38 0.16 7.66 3.33
N ILE A 39 0.66 6.47 3.66
CA ILE A 39 2.10 6.26 3.85
C ILE A 39 2.83 6.41 2.52
N LEU A 40 2.35 5.78 1.45
CA LEU A 40 2.96 5.88 0.12
C LEU A 40 2.97 7.34 -0.36
N VAL A 41 1.83 8.01 -0.35
CA VAL A 41 1.72 9.42 -0.76
C VAL A 41 2.53 10.31 0.15
N GLY A 42 2.44 10.13 1.48
CA GLY A 42 3.09 10.99 2.46
C GLY A 42 4.61 10.92 2.40
N VAL A 43 5.19 9.71 2.32
CA VAL A 43 6.64 9.55 2.24
C VAL A 43 7.16 10.01 0.87
N THR A 44 6.49 9.63 -0.22
CA THR A 44 6.89 10.10 -1.56
C THR A 44 6.80 11.62 -1.66
N ALA A 45 5.72 12.24 -1.19
CA ALA A 45 5.57 13.69 -1.19
C ALA A 45 6.57 14.38 -0.26
N LEU A 46 6.90 13.80 0.90
CA LEU A 46 7.91 14.35 1.81
C LEU A 46 9.28 14.39 1.15
N ILE A 47 9.73 13.28 0.58
CA ILE A 47 11.02 13.22 -0.11
C ILE A 47 11.02 14.14 -1.33
N TRP A 48 9.92 14.16 -2.09
CA TRP A 48 9.77 15.07 -3.22
C TRP A 48 9.81 16.54 -2.78
N ALA A 49 9.17 16.92 -1.68
CA ALA A 49 9.18 18.28 -1.18
C ALA A 49 10.58 18.71 -0.69
N LEU A 50 11.30 17.82 -0.01
CA LEU A 50 12.69 18.05 0.39
C LEU A 50 13.60 18.20 -0.84
N TYR A 51 13.45 17.30 -1.82
CA TYR A 51 14.15 17.38 -3.10
C TYR A 51 13.83 18.68 -3.82
N PHE A 52 12.56 19.02 -3.99
CA PHE A 52 12.11 20.23 -4.68
C PHE A 52 12.64 21.49 -3.99
N SER A 53 12.55 21.55 -2.67
CA SER A 53 13.11 22.67 -1.89
C SER A 53 14.62 22.78 -2.10
N TYR A 54 15.36 21.67 -2.05
CA TYR A 54 16.80 21.67 -2.31
C TYR A 54 17.11 22.11 -3.75
N SER A 55 16.45 21.49 -4.74
CA SER A 55 16.66 21.77 -6.16
C SER A 55 16.31 23.21 -6.53
N SER A 56 15.36 23.84 -5.84
CA SER A 56 15.05 25.27 -6.04
C SER A 56 16.19 26.22 -5.65
N THR A 57 17.19 25.73 -4.92
CA THR A 57 18.41 26.50 -4.59
C THR A 57 19.54 26.29 -5.60
N LEU A 58 19.41 25.31 -6.50
CA LEU A 58 20.40 25.08 -7.55
C LEU A 58 20.24 26.15 -8.63
N PRO A 59 21.34 26.57 -9.29
CA PRO A 59 21.26 27.41 -10.47
C PRO A 59 20.35 26.77 -11.53
N GLU A 60 19.53 27.59 -12.18
CA GLU A 60 18.76 27.14 -13.34
C GLU A 60 19.75 26.74 -14.45
N GLY A 61 19.61 25.52 -14.95
CA GLY A 61 20.34 25.07 -16.12
C GLY A 61 19.72 25.64 -17.40
N ASP A 62 20.56 25.94 -18.38
CA ASP A 62 20.15 26.09 -19.76
C ASP A 62 20.00 24.71 -20.44
N ASP A 63 19.68 24.71 -21.73
CA ASP A 63 19.46 23.49 -22.51
C ASP A 63 20.70 22.57 -22.59
N ASP A 64 21.91 23.09 -22.30
CA ASP A 64 23.19 22.37 -22.34
C ASP A 64 23.77 22.06 -20.94
N SER A 65 23.01 22.34 -19.87
CA SER A 65 23.50 22.21 -18.48
C SER A 65 23.54 20.78 -17.94
N GLY A 66 23.15 19.78 -18.75
CA GLY A 66 23.31 18.36 -18.44
C GLY A 66 24.77 17.92 -18.49
N LEU A 67 25.07 16.75 -17.91
CA LEU A 67 26.41 16.16 -18.05
C LEU A 67 26.51 15.49 -19.42
N ASP A 68 27.28 16.08 -20.33
CA ASP A 68 27.50 15.62 -21.71
C ASP A 68 28.95 15.11 -21.94
N LEU A 69 29.22 14.44 -23.07
CA LEU A 69 30.49 13.76 -23.39
C LEU A 69 31.29 14.40 -24.54
#